data_AF-A0A1T5E3A8-F1
#
_entry.id   AF-A0A1T5E3A8-F1
#
_cell.length_a   1.000
_cell.length_b   1.000
_cell.length_c   1.000
_cell.angle_alpha   90.00
_cell.angle_beta   90.00
_cell.angle_gamma   90.00
#
_symmetry.space_group_name_H-M   'P 1'
#
loop_
_entity.id
_entity.type
_entity.pdbx_description
1 polymer ?
#
loop_
_entity_poly.entity_id
_entity_poly.type
_entity_poly.pdbx_seq_one_letter_code
_entity_poly.pdbx_strand_id
1 'polypeptide(L)'
;MTDKSPTPPDRPDPHLDPSDDTDEPAFDWMKPAAAGKPGPAAAAGTAAGPSGPAGPATAAGKPTAGTAAPSAAPTASQPESRADRKAAEAAATGPSNTSPSDDEERGAVAGARPDPAPEDEVERRNAERRTAEREQAAKAKPVLPRVLQVLLAVFYPVILLVLAVRAVTSPLFLWVEYNRPGFPGDGYGFSTDDRMTYGSYAVDYLSNWSGPRYLGDLVDQSGERLFKDGEVSHMADVKAVILSTFGAGTLLILLGLVAVIYLKRRHNGGVRRGLFAGSIVTLALIIGLGTLAVLGWEQFFTDFHRIFFANGTWTFTLQDTLIRLFPGQFWMDAGIVIGSLVLLASLVTLVLTWPTRRRRGLGKKAAATSKGADTDAGAGTGATAGDAPAADGTAGSDAEGAARTRHTV
;
A
#
# COMPACT_ATOMS: atom_id res chain seq x y z
N MET A 1 40.15 -12.44 53.01
CA MET A 1 39.44 -13.69 52.66
C MET A 1 39.45 -13.81 51.15
N THR A 2 40.43 -14.53 50.63
CA THR A 2 40.54 -14.90 49.21
C THR A 2 39.91 -16.27 49.07
N ASP A 3 38.71 -16.34 48.50
CA ASP A 3 38.13 -17.61 48.08
C ASP A 3 38.37 -17.76 46.57
N LYS A 4 39.38 -18.56 46.23
CA LYS A 4 39.64 -19.04 44.87
C LYS A 4 39.04 -20.44 44.79
N SER A 5 37.77 -20.51 44.43
CA SER A 5 37.17 -21.77 44.00
C SER A 5 37.32 -21.90 42.47
N PRO A 6 37.97 -22.97 41.95
CA PRO A 6 38.09 -23.19 40.52
C PRO A 6 36.77 -23.68 39.92
N THR A 7 36.36 -23.08 38.80
CA THR A 7 35.20 -23.50 38.01
C THR A 7 35.42 -24.92 37.46
N PRO A 8 34.45 -25.85 37.54
CA PRO A 8 34.57 -27.18 36.96
C PRO A 8 34.71 -27.11 35.43
N PRO A 9 35.50 -28.00 34.80
CA PRO A 9 35.84 -27.93 33.37
C PRO A 9 34.72 -28.33 32.40
N ASP A 10 33.52 -28.67 32.88
CA ASP A 10 32.43 -29.21 32.05
C ASP A 10 31.09 -28.47 32.26
N ARG A 11 31.11 -27.13 32.35
CA ARG A 11 29.86 -26.36 32.25
C ARG A 11 29.55 -26.16 30.76
N PRO A 12 28.44 -26.71 30.24
CA PRO A 12 27.98 -26.33 28.91
C PRO A 12 27.61 -24.84 28.99
N ASP A 13 28.33 -24.00 28.24
CA ASP A 13 27.89 -22.64 28.02
C ASP A 13 26.52 -22.69 27.34
N PRO A 14 25.54 -21.84 27.73
CA PRO A 14 24.27 -21.80 27.02
C PRO A 14 24.53 -21.50 25.55
N HIS A 15 24.07 -22.38 24.69
CA HIS A 15 24.15 -22.23 23.25
C HIS A 15 23.25 -21.05 22.87
N LEU A 16 23.85 -19.89 22.59
CA LEU A 16 23.15 -18.65 22.23
C LEU A 16 23.21 -18.40 20.71
N ASP A 17 23.18 -19.47 19.92
CA ASP A 17 23.02 -19.35 18.47
C ASP A 17 21.53 -19.46 18.09
N PRO A 18 20.87 -18.34 17.71
CA PRO A 18 19.46 -18.32 17.34
C PRO A 18 19.18 -18.95 15.96
N SER A 19 20.20 -19.47 15.27
CA SER A 19 20.02 -20.09 13.94
C SER A 19 19.76 -21.59 13.99
N ASP A 20 19.98 -22.25 15.13
CA ASP A 20 19.71 -23.69 15.34
C ASP A 20 18.32 -23.98 15.95
N ASP A 21 17.55 -22.96 16.35
CA ASP A 21 16.22 -23.10 16.98
C ASP A 21 15.06 -23.07 15.96
N THR A 22 15.33 -23.48 14.71
CA THR A 22 14.29 -23.59 13.66
C THR A 22 13.40 -24.82 13.79
N ASP A 23 13.73 -25.75 14.70
CA ASP A 23 12.96 -26.97 15.00
C ASP A 23 12.00 -26.79 16.20
N GLU A 24 11.74 -25.55 16.65
CA GLU A 24 10.72 -25.30 17.67
C GLU A 24 9.33 -25.78 17.20
N PRO A 25 8.55 -26.47 18.06
CA PRO A 25 7.16 -26.87 17.76
C PRO A 25 6.18 -25.68 17.67
N ALA A 26 6.68 -24.43 17.69
CA ALA A 26 5.90 -23.20 17.77
C ALA A 26 4.87 -23.03 16.65
N PHE A 27 5.01 -23.78 15.55
CA PHE A 27 4.15 -23.66 14.36
C PHE A 27 3.47 -24.95 13.91
N ASP A 28 3.51 -26.02 14.72
CA ASP A 28 2.80 -27.25 14.36
C ASP A 28 1.28 -27.05 14.21
N TRP A 29 0.69 -26.04 14.86
CA TRP A 29 -0.71 -25.65 14.67
C TRP A 29 -0.99 -24.86 13.38
N MET A 30 0.04 -24.34 12.70
CA MET A 30 -0.12 -23.61 11.44
C MET A 30 -0.20 -24.54 10.23
N LYS A 31 0.27 -25.78 10.39
CA LYS A 31 0.14 -26.80 9.35
C LYS A 31 -1.36 -27.11 9.17
N PRO A 32 -1.88 -27.06 7.94
CA PRO A 32 -3.27 -27.43 7.70
C PRO A 32 -3.49 -28.86 8.19
N ALA A 33 -4.59 -29.09 8.91
CA ALA A 33 -4.98 -30.43 9.32
C ALA A 33 -5.06 -31.30 8.07
N ALA A 34 -4.17 -32.30 7.96
CA ALA A 34 -4.21 -33.23 6.85
C ALA A 34 -5.62 -33.82 6.80
N ALA A 35 -6.29 -33.69 5.66
CA ALA A 35 -7.62 -34.26 5.46
C ALA A 35 -7.57 -35.75 5.82
N GLY A 36 -8.13 -36.09 6.98
CA GLY A 36 -8.03 -37.42 7.55
C GLY A 36 -8.63 -38.43 6.60
N LYS A 37 -7.78 -39.26 6.00
CA LYS A 37 -8.22 -40.55 5.46
C LYS A 37 -8.68 -41.39 6.65
N PRO A 38 -9.89 -41.97 6.65
CA PRO A 38 -10.27 -42.91 7.69
C PRO A 38 -9.40 -44.17 7.54
N GLY A 39 -8.37 -44.27 8.38
CA GLY A 39 -7.57 -45.48 8.54
C GLY A 39 -8.26 -46.42 9.52
N PRO A 40 -8.32 -47.74 9.24
CA PRO A 40 -9.10 -48.67 10.03
C PRO A 40 -8.45 -48.91 11.40
N ALA A 41 -9.31 -49.04 12.41
CA ALA A 41 -8.95 -49.47 13.75
C ALA A 41 -8.28 -50.86 13.75
N ALA A 42 -7.15 -51.00 14.46
CA ALA A 42 -6.72 -52.27 15.04
C ALA A 42 -5.66 -52.07 16.14
N ALA A 43 -6.10 -52.35 17.37
CA ALA A 43 -5.45 -53.09 18.45
C ALA A 43 -3.91 -53.09 18.67
N ALA A 44 -3.55 -52.63 19.87
CA ALA A 44 -2.69 -53.26 20.88
C ALA A 44 -1.55 -54.23 20.45
N GLY A 45 -0.33 -53.93 20.90
CA GLY A 45 0.79 -54.87 20.94
C GLY A 45 2.06 -54.28 21.56
N THR A 46 2.40 -54.76 22.75
CA THR A 46 3.52 -54.43 23.65
C THR A 46 4.92 -54.88 23.17
N ALA A 47 5.94 -54.19 23.72
CA ALA A 47 7.23 -54.71 24.24
C ALA A 47 8.55 -54.49 23.46
N ALA A 48 9.44 -53.73 24.14
CA ALA A 48 10.82 -54.06 24.54
C ALA A 48 11.99 -54.09 23.53
N GLY A 49 12.93 -53.15 23.74
CA GLY A 49 14.31 -53.49 24.18
C GLY A 49 15.47 -53.39 23.17
N PRO A 50 16.71 -53.10 23.62
CA PRO A 50 17.68 -52.23 22.93
C PRO A 50 19.00 -52.92 22.53
N SER A 51 19.82 -52.32 21.65
CA SER A 51 21.29 -52.57 21.52
C SER A 51 21.98 -51.53 20.60
N GLY A 52 23.05 -50.86 21.06
CA GLY A 52 24.10 -50.25 20.20
C GLY A 52 25.26 -51.24 19.97
N PRO A 53 26.52 -50.83 19.71
CA PRO A 53 27.07 -49.58 19.14
C PRO A 53 28.21 -49.82 18.07
N ALA A 54 28.95 -48.75 17.71
CA ALA A 54 30.35 -48.67 17.20
C ALA A 54 30.62 -48.42 15.69
N GLY A 55 31.45 -47.38 15.41
CA GLY A 55 32.00 -46.94 14.09
C GLY A 55 33.26 -47.72 13.66
N PRO A 56 34.35 -47.13 13.07
CA PRO A 56 34.60 -45.76 12.57
C PRO A 56 35.45 -45.67 11.24
N ALA A 57 35.91 -44.44 10.91
CA ALA A 57 37.09 -44.05 10.06
C ALA A 57 36.91 -44.08 8.51
N THR A 58 37.48 -43.23 7.64
CA THR A 58 38.76 -42.47 7.50
C THR A 58 38.56 -41.37 6.41
N ALA A 59 38.99 -40.09 6.54
CA ALA A 59 40.32 -39.46 6.38
C ALA A 59 40.78 -39.08 4.93
N ALA A 60 41.53 -37.95 4.87
CA ALA A 60 42.34 -37.35 3.78
C ALA A 60 41.63 -36.32 2.84
N GLY A 61 42.19 -35.16 2.48
CA GLY A 61 43.51 -34.57 2.70
C GLY A 61 43.64 -33.21 1.95
N LYS A 62 44.40 -32.27 2.52
CA LYS A 62 44.81 -30.92 2.04
C LYS A 62 45.85 -31.01 0.89
N PRO A 63 46.27 -29.93 0.15
CA PRO A 63 47.12 -28.80 0.65
C PRO A 63 46.86 -27.39 -0.02
N THR A 64 46.95 -26.23 0.67
CA THR A 64 48.03 -25.18 0.77
C THR A 64 48.59 -24.62 -0.56
N ALA A 65 48.99 -23.35 -0.80
CA ALA A 65 49.43 -22.16 -0.03
C ALA A 65 49.26 -20.89 -0.94
N GLY A 66 49.16 -19.63 -0.48
CA GLY A 66 50.22 -18.71 0.03
C GLY A 66 50.60 -17.70 -1.08
N THR A 67 50.37 -16.37 -1.03
CA THR A 67 51.06 -15.29 -0.24
C THR A 67 51.27 -14.08 -1.19
N ALA A 68 51.25 -12.85 -0.63
CA ALA A 68 51.97 -11.62 -1.06
C ALA A 68 51.16 -10.44 -1.64
N ALA A 69 51.01 -9.40 -0.81
CA ALA A 69 51.13 -7.97 -1.16
C ALA A 69 52.61 -7.54 -0.97
N PRO A 70 53.10 -6.28 -1.21
CA PRO A 70 52.41 -5.01 -1.54
C PRO A 70 53.11 -4.15 -2.64
N SER A 71 52.55 -2.97 -3.02
CA SER A 71 53.27 -1.67 -3.09
C SER A 71 52.43 -0.51 -3.70
N ALA A 72 52.45 0.62 -2.97
CA ALA A 72 52.46 2.06 -3.32
C ALA A 72 51.58 2.70 -4.45
N ALA A 73 50.92 3.80 -4.04
CA ALA A 73 50.10 4.80 -4.75
C ALA A 73 50.93 5.81 -5.58
N PRO A 74 50.41 6.96 -6.09
CA PRO A 74 49.01 7.45 -6.22
C PRO A 74 48.68 8.06 -7.61
N THR A 75 47.40 8.07 -8.03
CA THR A 75 46.99 9.01 -9.09
C THR A 75 45.51 9.37 -9.05
N ALA A 76 45.28 10.68 -8.87
CA ALA A 76 44.19 11.51 -9.38
C ALA A 76 42.75 10.98 -9.29
N SER A 77 42.06 11.46 -8.28
CA SER A 77 40.60 11.53 -8.17
C SER A 77 39.98 12.17 -9.42
N GLN A 78 39.12 11.44 -10.13
CA GLN A 78 38.18 12.03 -11.08
C GLN A 78 36.86 12.37 -10.36
N PRO A 79 36.29 13.58 -10.57
CA PRO A 79 34.95 13.89 -10.07
C PRO A 79 33.86 13.31 -10.99
N GLU A 80 33.12 12.36 -10.44
CA GLU A 80 31.86 11.87 -10.96
C GLU A 80 30.71 12.81 -10.56
N SER A 81 30.39 13.82 -11.37
CA SER A 81 29.04 14.41 -11.40
C SER A 81 28.89 15.43 -12.53
N ARG A 82 27.70 15.44 -13.14
CA ARG A 82 27.25 16.47 -14.10
C ARG A 82 27.25 17.89 -13.51
N ALA A 83 27.34 18.02 -12.19
CA ALA A 83 27.37 19.30 -11.49
C ALA A 83 28.75 20.00 -11.56
N ASP A 84 29.86 19.26 -11.59
CA ASP A 84 31.21 19.85 -11.55
C ASP A 84 31.67 20.40 -12.91
N ARG A 85 31.09 19.87 -14.01
CA ARG A 85 31.39 20.36 -15.36
C ARG A 85 30.83 21.76 -15.64
N LYS A 86 29.80 22.17 -14.90
CA LYS A 86 29.14 23.48 -15.05
C LYS A 86 29.78 24.59 -14.20
N ALA A 87 30.62 24.23 -13.23
CA ALA A 87 31.39 25.18 -12.42
C ALA A 87 32.75 25.53 -13.04
N ALA A 88 33.32 24.65 -13.88
CA ALA A 88 34.58 24.91 -14.58
C ALA A 88 34.41 25.76 -15.87
N GLU A 89 33.21 25.84 -16.43
CA GLU A 89 32.92 26.61 -17.66
C GLU A 89 32.56 28.09 -17.37
N ALA A 90 32.37 28.45 -16.10
CA ALA A 90 32.03 29.82 -15.67
C ALA A 90 33.25 30.64 -15.19
N ALA A 91 34.47 30.08 -15.24
CA ALA A 91 35.70 30.73 -14.77
C ALA A 91 36.68 31.13 -15.90
N ALA A 92 36.29 31.03 -17.17
CA ALA A 92 37.15 31.30 -18.31
C ALA A 92 36.55 32.34 -19.28
N THR A 93 36.26 33.54 -18.80
CA THR A 93 36.06 34.73 -19.64
C THR A 93 36.50 36.00 -18.90
N GLY A 94 37.82 36.21 -18.84
CA GLY A 94 38.40 37.50 -18.49
C GLY A 94 38.42 38.43 -19.73
N PRO A 95 38.30 39.76 -19.56
CA PRO A 95 38.20 40.70 -20.67
C PRO A 95 39.59 41.02 -21.23
N SER A 96 39.77 40.89 -22.55
CA SER A 96 40.96 41.40 -23.24
C SER A 96 40.71 42.82 -23.75
N ASN A 97 41.42 43.77 -23.15
CA ASN A 97 41.59 45.13 -23.65
C ASN A 97 42.29 45.13 -25.00
N THR A 98 41.72 45.83 -25.98
CA THR A 98 42.44 46.33 -27.15
C THR A 98 41.82 47.65 -27.60
N SER A 99 42.68 48.66 -27.80
CA SER A 99 42.41 49.94 -28.47
C SER A 99 43.71 50.33 -29.17
N PRO A 100 43.69 51.28 -30.12
CA PRO A 100 42.85 51.34 -31.30
C PRO A 100 43.73 51.45 -32.57
N SER A 101 43.14 51.32 -33.75
CA SER A 101 43.77 51.79 -34.99
C SER A 101 42.79 52.67 -35.74
N ASP A 102 43.30 53.83 -36.10
CA ASP A 102 42.68 54.92 -36.83
C ASP A 102 42.12 54.48 -38.18
N ASP A 103 40.96 55.03 -38.57
CA ASP A 103 40.74 55.49 -39.93
C ASP A 103 39.63 56.54 -39.95
N GLU A 104 39.98 57.71 -40.51
CA GLU A 104 39.10 58.83 -40.76
C GLU A 104 38.12 58.51 -41.90
N GLU A 105 36.82 58.75 -41.71
CA GLU A 105 36.01 59.30 -42.79
C GLU A 105 34.84 60.14 -42.26
N ARG A 106 34.77 61.38 -42.78
CA ARG A 106 33.78 62.42 -42.46
C ARG A 106 32.45 62.14 -43.15
N GLY A 107 31.33 62.37 -42.46
CA GLY A 107 30.02 62.47 -43.14
C GLY A 107 28.80 62.71 -42.26
N ALA A 108 28.54 63.98 -41.93
CA ALA A 108 27.24 64.63 -41.72
C ALA A 108 26.23 64.10 -40.66
N VAL A 109 25.95 65.02 -39.74
CA VAL A 109 24.94 65.05 -38.65
C VAL A 109 23.50 64.93 -39.15
N ALA A 110 22.70 64.04 -38.54
CA ALA A 110 21.29 64.30 -38.16
C ALA A 110 20.69 63.17 -37.29
N GLY A 111 20.43 63.46 -36.01
CA GLY A 111 19.35 62.80 -35.26
C GLY A 111 19.66 61.51 -34.49
N ALA A 112 20.77 61.42 -33.76
CA ALA A 112 20.97 60.34 -32.80
C ALA A 112 20.26 60.67 -31.47
N ARG A 113 19.25 59.86 -31.11
CA ARG A 113 18.77 59.79 -29.72
C ARG A 113 19.97 59.45 -28.82
N PRO A 114 20.12 60.04 -27.62
CA PRO A 114 21.21 59.65 -26.75
C PRO A 114 21.09 58.14 -26.46
N ASP A 115 22.16 57.40 -26.73
CA ASP A 115 22.27 56.01 -26.30
C ASP A 115 22.06 55.98 -24.79
N PRO A 116 21.17 55.13 -24.27
CA PRO A 116 20.90 55.06 -22.84
C PRO A 116 22.20 54.73 -22.10
N ALA A 117 22.41 55.35 -20.94
CA ALA A 117 23.60 55.09 -20.14
C ALA A 117 23.68 53.58 -19.83
N PRO A 118 24.89 53.00 -19.69
CA PRO A 118 25.04 51.56 -19.43
C PRO A 118 24.29 51.08 -18.18
N GLU A 119 24.03 51.99 -17.23
CA GLU A 119 23.21 51.75 -16.04
C GLU A 119 21.72 51.59 -16.38
N ASP A 120 21.17 52.40 -17.28
CA ASP A 120 19.77 52.33 -17.74
C ASP A 120 19.48 51.00 -18.47
N GLU A 121 20.45 50.49 -19.22
CA GLU A 121 20.33 49.21 -19.92
C GLU A 121 20.38 48.01 -18.94
N VAL A 122 21.24 48.08 -17.92
CA VAL A 122 21.30 47.08 -16.85
C VAL A 122 20.00 47.08 -16.03
N GLU A 123 19.44 48.24 -15.71
CA GLU A 123 18.17 48.36 -15.01
C GLU A 123 16.99 47.81 -15.82
N ARG A 124 16.93 48.09 -17.12
CA ARG A 124 15.94 47.51 -18.03
C ARG A 124 16.05 45.99 -18.09
N ARG A 125 17.26 45.44 -18.24
CA ARG A 125 17.49 43.99 -18.23
C ARG A 125 17.05 43.34 -16.91
N ASN A 126 17.30 44.01 -15.79
CA ASN A 126 16.87 43.55 -14.47
C ASN A 126 15.34 43.66 -14.28
N ALA A 127 14.69 44.68 -14.84
CA ALA A 127 13.24 44.82 -14.87
C ALA A 127 12.59 43.72 -15.73
N GLU A 128 13.14 43.42 -16.90
CA GLU A 128 12.69 42.34 -17.78
C GLU A 128 12.86 40.97 -17.12
N ARG A 129 13.98 40.72 -16.43
CA ARG A 129 14.18 39.51 -15.61
C ARG A 129 13.12 39.36 -14.52
N ARG A 130 12.87 40.41 -13.74
CA ARG A 130 11.83 40.39 -12.69
C ARG A 130 10.44 40.15 -13.27
N THR A 131 10.16 40.67 -14.47
CA THR A 131 8.87 40.48 -15.14
C THR A 131 8.73 39.05 -15.68
N ALA A 132 9.79 38.51 -16.27
CA ALA A 132 9.86 37.12 -16.71
C ALA A 132 9.76 36.13 -15.53
N GLU A 133 10.40 36.42 -14.39
CA GLU A 133 10.29 35.64 -13.16
C GLU A 133 8.86 35.69 -12.59
N ARG A 134 8.20 36.85 -12.60
CA ARG A 134 6.79 37.00 -12.21
C ARG A 134 5.86 36.23 -13.14
N GLU A 135 6.10 36.27 -14.45
CA GLU A 135 5.35 35.47 -15.41
C GLU A 135 5.58 33.97 -15.25
N GLN A 136 6.81 33.54 -14.95
CA GLN A 136 7.12 32.14 -14.66
C GLN A 136 6.46 31.68 -13.35
N ALA A 137 6.44 32.51 -12.31
CA ALA A 137 5.72 32.25 -11.07
C ALA A 137 4.20 32.18 -11.30
N ALA A 138 3.64 33.02 -12.18
CA ALA A 138 2.24 32.98 -12.56
C ALA A 138 1.88 31.77 -13.45
N LYS A 139 2.84 31.28 -14.25
CA LYS A 139 2.70 30.10 -15.13
C LYS A 139 2.97 28.77 -14.41
N ALA A 140 3.52 28.80 -13.20
CA ALA A 140 3.76 27.59 -12.39
C ALA A 140 2.41 26.92 -12.07
N LYS A 141 2.20 25.71 -12.59
CA LYS A 141 1.01 24.90 -12.27
C LYS A 141 0.97 24.71 -10.75
N PRO A 142 -0.19 24.86 -10.09
CA PRO A 142 -0.26 24.69 -8.64
C PRO A 142 0.21 23.27 -8.29
N VAL A 143 1.30 23.18 -7.53
CA VAL A 143 1.93 21.93 -7.13
C VAL A 143 1.06 21.18 -6.13
N LEU A 144 0.30 21.92 -5.31
CA LEU A 144 -0.56 21.40 -4.26
C LEU A 144 -1.59 20.35 -4.75
N PRO A 145 -2.39 20.57 -5.82
CA PRO A 145 -3.25 19.53 -6.38
C PRO A 145 -2.54 18.24 -6.79
N ARG A 146 -1.27 18.29 -7.23
CA ARG A 146 -0.49 17.09 -7.56
C ARG A 146 -0.04 16.38 -6.29
N VAL A 147 0.45 17.12 -5.31
CA VAL A 147 0.83 16.57 -4.00
C VAL A 147 -0.37 15.87 -3.34
N LEU A 148 -1.55 16.52 -3.32
CA LEU A 148 -2.76 15.92 -2.76
C LEU A 148 -3.23 14.68 -3.53
N GLN A 149 -2.98 14.60 -4.84
CA GLN A 149 -3.27 13.38 -5.63
C GLN A 149 -2.35 12.23 -5.25
N VAL A 150 -1.06 12.50 -5.07
CA VAL A 150 -0.07 11.51 -4.64
C VAL A 150 -0.39 11.05 -3.21
N LEU A 151 -0.66 11.99 -2.30
CA LEU A 151 -1.07 11.65 -0.93
C LEU A 151 -2.33 10.78 -0.92
N LEU A 152 -3.34 11.12 -1.72
CA LEU A 152 -4.54 10.30 -1.83
C LEU A 152 -4.24 8.90 -2.37
N ALA A 153 -3.32 8.78 -3.33
CA ALA A 153 -2.88 7.49 -3.86
C ALA A 153 -2.12 6.65 -2.82
N VAL A 154 -1.34 7.29 -1.94
CA VAL A 154 -0.60 6.63 -0.85
C VAL A 154 -1.50 6.26 0.33
N PHE A 155 -2.46 7.12 0.69
CA PHE A 155 -3.38 6.84 1.79
C PHE A 155 -4.34 5.71 1.44
N TYR A 156 -4.74 5.60 0.18
CA TYR A 156 -5.72 4.63 -0.28
C TYR A 156 -5.42 3.16 0.10
N PRO A 157 -4.23 2.58 -0.21
CA PRO A 157 -3.90 1.20 0.20
C PRO A 157 -3.95 1.02 1.72
N VAL A 158 -3.41 1.97 2.48
CA VAL A 158 -3.36 1.89 3.95
C VAL A 158 -4.77 1.93 4.53
N ILE A 159 -5.62 2.86 4.08
CA ILE A 159 -7.00 2.98 4.53
C ILE A 159 -7.78 1.69 4.24
N LEU A 160 -7.65 1.13 3.03
CA LEU A 160 -8.33 -0.13 2.71
C LEU A 160 -7.86 -1.27 3.60
N LEU A 161 -6.57 -1.39 3.85
CA LEU A 161 -6.02 -2.43 4.71
C LEU A 161 -6.54 -2.28 6.15
N VAL A 162 -6.54 -1.07 6.71
CA VAL A 162 -7.06 -0.81 8.05
C VAL A 162 -8.55 -1.16 8.15
N LEU A 163 -9.35 -0.80 7.15
CA LEU A 163 -10.78 -1.14 7.11
C LEU A 163 -11.01 -2.65 6.99
N ALA A 164 -10.19 -3.35 6.21
CA ALA A 164 -10.27 -4.81 6.08
C ALA A 164 -9.86 -5.52 7.38
N VAL A 165 -8.78 -5.08 8.03
CA VAL A 165 -8.38 -5.58 9.36
C VAL A 165 -9.51 -5.34 10.37
N ARG A 166 -10.09 -4.15 10.39
CA ARG A 166 -11.22 -3.82 11.27
C ARG A 166 -12.44 -4.73 11.04
N ALA A 167 -12.65 -5.19 9.81
CA ALA A 167 -13.74 -6.11 9.47
C ALA A 167 -13.49 -7.51 10.02
N VAL A 168 -12.26 -8.03 9.94
CA VAL A 168 -11.94 -9.37 10.47
C VAL A 168 -11.73 -9.38 11.98
N THR A 169 -11.29 -8.28 12.59
CA THR A 169 -11.26 -8.13 14.06
C THR A 169 -12.63 -7.69 14.59
N SER A 170 -13.68 -8.40 14.20
CA SER A 170 -15.06 -8.09 14.62
C SER A 170 -15.81 -9.33 15.10
N PRO A 171 -16.78 -9.17 16.01
CA PRO A 171 -17.62 -10.29 16.46
C PRO A 171 -18.34 -10.99 15.30
N LEU A 172 -18.69 -10.24 14.24
CA LEU A 172 -19.33 -10.82 13.06
C LEU A 172 -18.41 -11.79 12.32
N PHE A 173 -17.14 -11.41 12.11
CA PHE A 173 -16.18 -12.31 11.46
C PHE A 173 -15.92 -13.55 12.31
N LEU A 174 -15.73 -13.39 13.62
CA LEU A 174 -15.56 -14.52 14.54
C LEU A 174 -16.74 -15.50 14.44
N TRP A 175 -17.97 -14.96 14.45
CA TRP A 175 -19.17 -15.77 14.31
C TRP A 175 -19.22 -16.50 12.96
N VAL A 176 -18.97 -15.80 11.84
CA VAL A 176 -18.96 -16.42 10.51
C VAL A 176 -17.93 -17.54 10.45
N GLU A 177 -16.74 -17.32 11.03
CA GLU A 177 -15.62 -18.25 10.96
C GLU A 177 -15.85 -19.52 11.77
N TYR A 178 -16.45 -19.43 12.96
CA TYR A 178 -16.79 -20.63 13.73
C TYR A 178 -18.06 -21.34 13.24
N ASN A 179 -18.92 -20.68 12.47
CA ASN A 179 -20.15 -21.28 11.94
C ASN A 179 -20.03 -21.73 10.47
N ARG A 180 -18.90 -21.50 9.80
CA ARG A 180 -18.71 -22.00 8.43
C ARG A 180 -18.49 -23.52 8.41
N PRO A 181 -18.98 -24.20 7.36
CA PRO A 181 -18.71 -25.62 7.18
C PRO A 181 -17.21 -25.93 7.09
N GLY A 182 -16.78 -26.98 7.78
CA GLY A 182 -15.42 -27.50 7.68
C GLY A 182 -14.36 -26.73 8.49
N PHE A 183 -14.75 -25.80 9.36
CA PHE A 183 -13.80 -25.22 10.32
C PHE A 183 -13.32 -26.27 11.33
N PRO A 184 -12.01 -26.35 11.64
CA PRO A 184 -11.47 -27.40 12.51
C PRO A 184 -11.99 -27.26 13.94
N GLY A 185 -12.43 -28.38 14.51
CA GLY A 185 -12.75 -28.48 15.93
C GLY A 185 -11.51 -28.34 16.81
N ASP A 186 -11.72 -28.09 18.11
CA ASP A 186 -10.63 -28.10 19.09
C ASP A 186 -10.36 -29.53 19.56
N GLY A 187 -9.11 -29.99 19.39
CA GLY A 187 -8.67 -31.31 19.86
C GLY A 187 -8.52 -31.42 21.38
N TYR A 188 -8.61 -30.30 22.10
CA TYR A 188 -8.38 -30.20 23.55
C TYR A 188 -9.66 -29.94 24.36
N GLY A 189 -10.83 -29.99 23.72
CA GLY A 189 -12.11 -30.10 24.42
C GLY A 189 -12.99 -28.85 24.44
N PHE A 190 -12.60 -27.73 23.82
CA PHE A 190 -13.53 -26.61 23.64
C PHE A 190 -14.58 -26.96 22.57
N SER A 191 -15.85 -26.83 22.94
CA SER A 191 -16.94 -26.83 21.97
C SER A 191 -16.89 -25.56 21.11
N THR A 192 -17.63 -25.55 20.00
CA THR A 192 -17.81 -24.32 19.20
C THR A 192 -18.39 -23.18 20.02
N ASP A 193 -19.30 -23.47 20.95
CA ASP A 193 -19.91 -22.47 21.84
C ASP A 193 -18.91 -21.91 22.85
N ASP A 194 -18.03 -22.76 23.39
CA ASP A 194 -16.92 -22.31 24.25
C ASP A 194 -16.00 -21.37 23.47
N ARG A 195 -15.63 -21.73 22.24
CA ARG A 195 -14.76 -20.91 21.40
C ARG A 195 -15.42 -19.59 21.01
N MET A 196 -16.72 -19.60 20.69
CA MET A 196 -17.49 -18.38 20.48
C MET A 196 -17.47 -17.48 21.72
N THR A 197 -17.68 -18.05 22.91
CA THR A 197 -17.72 -17.28 24.16
C THR A 197 -16.34 -16.72 24.51
N TYR A 198 -15.33 -17.58 24.63
CA TYR A 198 -13.98 -17.19 25.03
C TYR A 198 -13.28 -16.34 23.96
N GLY A 199 -13.48 -16.67 22.68
CA GLY A 199 -12.98 -15.89 21.55
C GLY A 199 -13.59 -14.49 21.50
N SER A 200 -14.87 -14.34 21.87
CA SER A 200 -15.53 -13.03 21.90
C SER A 200 -14.88 -12.08 22.92
N TYR A 201 -14.45 -12.59 24.09
CA TYR A 201 -13.70 -11.78 25.06
C TYR A 201 -12.38 -11.27 24.48
N ALA A 202 -11.62 -12.13 23.79
CA ALA A 202 -10.38 -11.73 23.16
C ALA A 202 -10.60 -10.68 22.04
N VAL A 203 -11.62 -10.86 21.20
CA VAL A 203 -11.96 -9.90 20.14
C VAL A 203 -12.46 -8.56 20.71
N ASP A 204 -13.32 -8.59 21.73
CA ASP A 204 -13.83 -7.39 22.39
C ASP A 204 -12.71 -6.62 23.10
N TYR A 205 -11.75 -7.34 23.68
CA TYR A 205 -10.58 -6.74 24.32
C TYR A 205 -9.78 -5.83 23.38
N LEU A 206 -9.67 -6.19 22.09
CA LEU A 206 -8.92 -5.41 21.10
C LEU A 206 -9.48 -3.99 20.88
N SER A 207 -10.77 -3.79 21.15
CA SER A 207 -11.46 -2.52 20.88
C SER A 207 -12.02 -1.85 22.13
N ASN A 208 -11.95 -2.46 23.31
CA ASN A 208 -12.44 -1.87 24.55
C ASN A 208 -11.36 -1.04 25.29
N TRP A 209 -11.74 -0.37 26.38
CA TRP A 209 -10.84 0.49 27.18
C TRP A 209 -10.27 -0.23 28.42
N SER A 210 -10.50 -1.52 28.55
CA SER A 210 -10.05 -2.31 29.70
C SER A 210 -8.56 -2.64 29.60
N GLY A 211 -7.89 -2.74 30.76
CA GLY A 211 -6.51 -3.23 30.84
C GLY A 211 -6.40 -4.76 30.75
N PRO A 212 -5.17 -5.31 30.80
CA PRO A 212 -4.91 -6.75 30.61
C PRO A 212 -5.66 -7.68 31.57
N ARG A 213 -6.03 -7.18 32.76
CA ARG A 213 -6.88 -7.89 33.73
C ARG A 213 -8.22 -8.36 33.16
N TYR A 214 -8.74 -7.69 32.13
CA TYR A 214 -9.96 -8.11 31.46
C TYR A 214 -9.90 -9.54 30.93
N LEU A 215 -8.73 -9.96 30.41
CA LEU A 215 -8.49 -11.35 30.02
C LEU A 215 -7.86 -12.16 31.16
N GLY A 216 -6.98 -11.53 31.95
CA GLY A 216 -6.22 -12.22 33.00
C GLY A 216 -7.04 -12.72 34.18
N ASP A 217 -8.20 -12.11 34.45
CA ASP A 217 -9.12 -12.47 35.53
C ASP A 217 -10.23 -13.45 35.04
N LEU A 218 -10.25 -13.84 33.75
CA LEU A 218 -11.19 -14.84 33.22
C LEU A 218 -10.83 -16.24 33.71
N VAL A 219 -11.84 -17.01 34.09
CA VAL A 219 -11.71 -18.40 34.52
C VAL A 219 -12.58 -19.33 33.68
N ASP A 220 -12.15 -20.57 33.52
CA ASP A 220 -12.93 -21.61 32.84
C ASP A 220 -13.93 -22.29 33.80
N GLN A 221 -14.59 -23.36 33.32
CA GLN A 221 -15.57 -24.11 34.10
C GLN A 221 -14.97 -24.82 35.33
N SER A 222 -13.66 -25.06 35.35
CA SER A 222 -12.95 -25.67 36.48
C SER A 222 -12.51 -24.64 37.53
N GLY A 223 -12.63 -23.34 37.21
CA GLY A 223 -12.18 -22.24 38.07
C GLY A 223 -10.70 -21.89 37.89
N GLU A 224 -10.01 -22.51 36.94
CA GLU A 224 -8.65 -22.16 36.55
C GLU A 224 -8.62 -20.97 35.60
N ARG A 225 -7.49 -20.25 35.55
CA ARG A 225 -7.34 -19.09 34.66
C ARG A 225 -7.45 -19.52 33.21
N LEU A 226 -8.36 -18.89 32.48
CA LEU A 226 -8.62 -19.20 31.08
C LEU A 226 -7.42 -18.88 30.18
N PHE A 227 -6.73 -17.77 30.43
CA PHE A 227 -5.50 -17.37 29.72
C PHE A 227 -4.30 -17.35 30.66
N LYS A 228 -3.16 -17.84 30.18
CA LYS A 228 -1.86 -17.73 30.84
C LYS A 228 -1.34 -16.30 30.79
N ASP A 229 -0.42 -15.95 31.70
CA ASP A 229 0.16 -14.61 31.76
C ASP A 229 0.86 -14.18 30.45
N GLY A 230 1.53 -15.13 29.78
CA GLY A 230 2.14 -14.89 28.47
C GLY A 230 1.11 -14.53 27.39
N GLU A 231 -0.03 -15.23 27.35
CA GLU A 231 -1.12 -14.97 26.40
C GLU A 231 -1.78 -13.61 26.66
N VAL A 232 -1.98 -13.26 27.93
CA VAL A 232 -2.52 -11.96 28.34
C VAL A 232 -1.57 -10.82 27.97
N SER A 233 -0.26 -10.99 28.20
CA SER A 233 0.77 -10.02 27.80
C SER A 233 0.79 -9.84 26.29
N HIS A 234 0.78 -10.93 25.52
CA HIS A 234 0.74 -10.86 24.07
C HIS A 234 -0.51 -10.15 23.55
N MET A 235 -1.68 -10.46 24.11
CA MET A 235 -2.92 -9.78 23.74
C MET A 235 -2.88 -8.28 24.07
N ALA A 236 -2.16 -7.86 25.11
CA ALA A 236 -1.95 -6.45 25.40
C ALA A 236 -1.09 -5.76 24.32
N ASP A 237 -0.03 -6.42 23.83
CA ASP A 237 0.78 -5.93 22.71
C ASP A 237 -0.06 -5.84 21.43
N VAL A 238 -0.83 -6.89 21.10
CA VAL A 238 -1.75 -6.91 19.95
C VAL A 238 -2.75 -5.77 20.03
N LYS A 239 -3.34 -5.52 21.21
CA LYS A 239 -4.25 -4.40 21.43
C LYS A 239 -3.58 -3.06 21.15
N ALA A 240 -2.35 -2.85 21.60
CA ALA A 240 -1.61 -1.62 21.33
C ALA A 240 -1.40 -1.40 19.83
N VAL A 241 -1.03 -2.45 19.09
CA VAL A 241 -0.87 -2.41 17.63
C VAL A 241 -2.20 -2.11 16.93
N ILE A 242 -3.29 -2.79 17.31
CA ILE A 242 -4.62 -2.59 16.73
C ILE A 242 -5.12 -1.17 16.97
N LEU A 243 -5.07 -0.66 18.21
CA LEU A 243 -5.55 0.68 18.53
C LEU A 243 -4.70 1.76 17.85
N SER A 244 -3.39 1.59 17.79
CA SER A 244 -2.49 2.52 17.08
C SER A 244 -2.77 2.52 15.58
N THR A 245 -2.99 1.35 15.00
CA THR A 245 -3.33 1.18 13.57
C THR A 245 -4.68 1.81 13.24
N PHE A 246 -5.69 1.61 14.08
CA PHE A 246 -7.00 2.25 13.90
C PHE A 246 -6.94 3.76 14.06
N GLY A 247 -6.20 4.26 15.06
CA GLY A 247 -5.98 5.70 15.24
C GLY A 247 -5.28 6.34 14.03
N ALA A 248 -4.20 5.73 13.54
CA ALA A 248 -3.51 6.18 12.33
C ALA A 248 -4.42 6.11 11.09
N GLY A 249 -5.19 5.03 10.94
CA GLY A 249 -6.16 4.87 9.85
C GLY A 249 -7.25 5.94 9.88
N THR A 250 -7.82 6.25 11.05
CA THR A 250 -8.79 7.34 11.21
C THR A 250 -8.18 8.68 10.80
N LEU A 251 -6.94 8.97 11.22
CA LEU A 251 -6.25 10.19 10.79
C LEU A 251 -6.08 10.25 9.26
N LEU A 252 -5.64 9.16 8.62
CA LEU A 252 -5.49 9.09 7.18
C LEU A 252 -6.82 9.26 6.43
N ILE A 253 -7.91 8.71 6.95
CA ILE A 253 -9.26 8.91 6.41
C ILE A 253 -9.65 10.39 6.46
N LEU A 254 -9.42 11.07 7.59
CA LEU A 254 -9.72 12.50 7.74
C LEU A 254 -8.89 13.36 6.78
N LEU A 255 -7.58 13.12 6.69
CA LEU A 255 -6.68 13.81 5.76
C LEU A 255 -7.06 13.54 4.29
N GLY A 256 -7.39 12.28 3.97
CA GLY A 256 -7.89 11.87 2.67
C GLY A 256 -9.19 12.58 2.29
N LEU A 257 -10.12 12.72 3.24
CA LEU A 257 -11.38 13.43 3.03
C LEU A 257 -11.14 14.92 2.74
N VAL A 258 -10.25 15.58 3.48
CA VAL A 258 -9.85 16.97 3.22
C VAL A 258 -9.26 17.10 1.82
N ALA A 259 -8.35 16.19 1.42
CA ALA A 259 -7.78 16.17 0.08
C ALA A 259 -8.84 15.98 -1.01
N VAL A 260 -9.80 15.07 -0.79
CA VAL A 260 -10.92 14.83 -1.72
C VAL A 260 -11.81 16.08 -1.86
N ILE A 261 -12.18 16.72 -0.76
CA ILE A 261 -13.02 17.94 -0.77
C ILE A 261 -12.30 19.06 -1.52
N TYR A 262 -11.02 19.30 -1.23
CA TYR A 262 -10.20 20.31 -1.90
C TYR A 262 -10.10 20.04 -3.41
N LEU A 263 -9.73 18.81 -3.79
CA LEU A 263 -9.58 18.44 -5.20
C LEU A 263 -10.90 18.49 -5.96
N LYS A 264 -12.01 18.08 -5.35
CA LYS A 264 -13.35 18.14 -5.98
C LYS A 264 -13.77 19.58 -6.25
N ARG A 265 -13.48 20.51 -5.35
CA ARG A 265 -13.83 21.94 -5.51
C ARG A 265 -12.93 22.68 -6.49
N ARG A 266 -11.63 22.38 -6.52
CA ARG A 266 -10.64 23.19 -7.25
C ARG A 266 -10.14 22.57 -8.56
N HIS A 267 -10.24 21.25 -8.74
CA HIS A 267 -9.62 20.54 -9.87
C HIS A 267 -10.42 19.32 -10.36
N ASN A 268 -11.19 19.50 -11.44
CA ASN A 268 -11.99 18.45 -12.06
C ASN A 268 -11.14 17.20 -12.39
N GLY A 269 -11.57 16.05 -11.83
CA GLY A 269 -10.92 14.76 -12.02
C GLY A 269 -9.62 14.55 -11.23
N GLY A 270 -9.21 15.46 -10.34
CA GLY A 270 -8.05 15.26 -9.46
C GLY A 270 -8.21 14.01 -8.59
N VAL A 271 -9.35 13.91 -7.90
CA VAL A 271 -9.71 12.74 -7.05
C VAL A 271 -9.60 11.42 -7.82
N ARG A 272 -10.16 11.37 -9.04
CA ARG A 272 -10.15 10.17 -9.87
C ARG A 272 -8.73 9.71 -10.22
N ARG A 273 -7.83 10.64 -10.55
CA ARG A 273 -6.43 10.30 -10.87
C ARG A 273 -5.71 9.74 -9.65
N GLY A 274 -5.90 10.34 -8.48
CA GLY A 274 -5.31 9.85 -7.23
C GLY A 274 -5.83 8.45 -6.87
N LEU A 275 -7.14 8.25 -6.88
CA LEU A 275 -7.74 6.95 -6.60
C LEU A 275 -7.40 5.87 -7.64
N PHE A 276 -7.30 6.22 -8.92
CA PHE A 276 -6.84 5.30 -9.97
C PHE A 276 -5.40 4.84 -9.70
N ALA A 277 -4.48 5.77 -9.45
CA ALA A 277 -3.10 5.44 -9.12
C ALA A 277 -3.01 4.60 -7.83
N GLY A 278 -3.76 5.00 -6.80
CA GLY A 278 -3.88 4.25 -5.55
C GLY A 278 -4.35 2.82 -5.79
N SER A 279 -5.40 2.62 -6.60
CA SER A 279 -5.92 1.27 -6.88
C SER A 279 -4.93 0.37 -7.62
N ILE A 280 -4.11 0.92 -8.53
CA ILE A 280 -3.05 0.13 -9.19
C ILE A 280 -1.98 -0.28 -8.18
N VAL A 281 -1.52 0.66 -7.35
CA VAL A 281 -0.52 0.38 -6.31
C VAL A 281 -1.06 -0.66 -5.33
N THR A 282 -2.29 -0.51 -4.86
CA THR A 282 -2.92 -1.48 -3.95
C THR A 282 -3.01 -2.86 -4.58
N LEU A 283 -3.41 -2.97 -5.86
CA LEU A 283 -3.48 -4.25 -6.56
C LEU A 283 -2.10 -4.91 -6.65
N ALA A 284 -1.06 -4.16 -7.01
CA ALA A 284 0.30 -4.70 -7.05
C ALA A 284 0.75 -5.20 -5.68
N LEU A 285 0.50 -4.42 -4.61
CA LEU A 285 0.85 -4.79 -3.24
C LEU A 285 0.09 -6.03 -2.76
N ILE A 286 -1.23 -6.08 -2.94
CA ILE A 286 -2.04 -7.19 -2.41
C ILE A 286 -1.80 -8.50 -3.17
N ILE A 287 -1.56 -8.42 -4.49
CA ILE A 287 -1.18 -9.60 -5.28
C ILE A 287 0.21 -10.08 -4.87
N GLY A 288 1.18 -9.18 -4.67
CA GLY A 288 2.52 -9.54 -4.21
C GLY A 288 2.51 -10.19 -2.84
N LEU A 289 1.91 -9.52 -1.83
CA LEU A 289 1.79 -10.05 -0.48
C LEU A 289 0.98 -11.35 -0.42
N GLY A 290 -0.13 -11.42 -1.17
CA GLY A 290 -0.94 -12.63 -1.28
C GLY A 290 -0.15 -13.80 -1.89
N THR A 291 0.69 -13.55 -2.89
CA THR A 291 1.56 -14.58 -3.48
C THR A 291 2.57 -15.10 -2.45
N LEU A 292 3.23 -14.21 -1.70
CA LEU A 292 4.16 -14.60 -0.64
C LEU A 292 3.47 -15.44 0.45
N ALA A 293 2.28 -15.00 0.88
CA ALA A 293 1.50 -15.72 1.88
C ALA A 293 1.05 -17.12 1.40
N VAL A 294 0.67 -17.27 0.13
CA VAL A 294 0.27 -18.57 -0.44
C VAL A 294 1.45 -19.52 -0.61
N LEU A 295 2.62 -19.00 -1.00
CA LEU A 295 3.81 -19.83 -1.22
C LEU A 295 4.53 -20.24 0.07
N GLY A 296 4.36 -19.48 1.15
CA GLY A 296 5.05 -19.72 2.42
C GLY A 296 4.32 -19.10 3.59
N TRP A 297 3.16 -19.67 3.94
CA TRP A 297 2.28 -19.16 5.00
C TRP A 297 2.99 -19.01 6.35
N GLU A 298 3.71 -20.05 6.80
CA GLU A 298 4.40 -20.05 8.10
C GLU A 298 5.46 -18.94 8.18
N GLN A 299 6.29 -18.81 7.13
CA GLN A 299 7.31 -17.77 7.05
C GLN A 299 6.68 -16.38 6.98
N PHE A 300 5.63 -16.20 6.16
CA PHE A 300 4.91 -14.94 6.04
C PHE A 300 4.31 -14.49 7.37
N PHE A 301 3.66 -15.41 8.10
CA PHE A 301 3.07 -15.13 9.40
C PHE A 301 4.15 -14.79 10.44
N THR A 302 5.26 -15.54 10.44
CA THR A 302 6.41 -15.32 11.32
C THR A 302 7.03 -13.94 11.10
N ASP A 303 7.31 -13.57 9.85
CA ASP A 303 7.89 -12.28 9.52
C ASP A 303 6.95 -11.14 9.85
N PHE A 304 5.64 -11.32 9.65
CA PHE A 304 4.64 -10.37 10.12
C PHE A 304 4.73 -10.16 11.64
N HIS A 305 4.82 -11.23 12.44
CA HIS A 305 4.89 -11.11 13.90
C HIS A 305 6.20 -10.45 14.35
N ARG A 306 7.34 -10.77 13.72
CA ARG A 306 8.64 -10.17 14.03
C ARG A 306 8.71 -8.66 13.78
N ILE A 307 7.86 -8.12 12.90
CA ILE A 307 7.78 -6.67 12.67
C ILE A 307 7.16 -5.96 13.87
N PHE A 308 6.22 -6.60 14.57
CA PHE A 308 5.41 -5.96 15.62
C PHE A 308 5.75 -6.40 17.04
N PHE A 309 6.30 -7.60 17.21
CA PHE A 309 6.48 -8.24 18.50
C PHE A 309 7.91 -8.74 18.68
N ALA A 310 8.40 -8.72 19.92
CA ALA A 310 9.71 -9.27 20.27
C ALA A 310 9.71 -10.80 20.17
N ASN A 311 10.86 -11.39 19.87
CA ASN A 311 10.99 -12.86 19.82
C ASN A 311 10.61 -13.48 21.17
N GLY A 312 9.86 -14.59 21.12
CA GLY A 312 9.42 -15.34 22.31
C GLY A 312 8.21 -14.77 23.05
N THR A 313 7.66 -13.62 22.65
CA THR A 313 6.47 -13.04 23.33
C THR A 313 5.13 -13.44 22.69
N TRP A 314 5.17 -14.22 21.61
CA TRP A 314 4.00 -14.54 20.78
C TRP A 314 3.97 -16.00 20.30
N THR A 315 4.91 -16.83 20.75
CA THR A 315 4.97 -18.26 20.45
C THR A 315 4.31 -19.04 21.59
N PHE A 316 3.38 -19.93 21.23
CA PHE A 316 2.53 -20.67 22.17
C PHE A 316 2.38 -22.12 21.73
N THR A 317 2.04 -22.98 22.68
CA THR A 317 1.80 -24.41 22.47
C THR A 317 0.39 -24.68 21.95
N LEU A 318 0.15 -25.88 21.40
CA LEU A 318 -1.17 -26.33 20.93
C LEU A 318 -2.25 -26.33 22.01
N GLN A 319 -1.85 -26.42 23.29
CA GLN A 319 -2.75 -26.47 24.44
C GLN A 319 -3.11 -25.08 24.97
N ASP A 320 -2.37 -24.05 24.57
CA ASP A 320 -2.62 -22.68 25.01
C ASP A 320 -3.93 -22.17 24.44
N THR A 321 -4.72 -21.52 25.30
CA THR A 321 -6.09 -21.10 25.00
C THR A 321 -6.15 -20.23 23.75
N LEU A 322 -5.19 -19.33 23.56
CA LEU A 322 -5.12 -18.42 22.42
C LEU A 322 -4.97 -19.18 21.10
N ILE A 323 -4.15 -20.23 21.06
CA ILE A 323 -3.96 -21.07 19.86
C ILE A 323 -5.21 -21.93 19.61
N ARG A 324 -5.81 -22.46 20.67
CA ARG A 324 -7.07 -23.22 20.58
C ARG A 324 -8.23 -22.36 20.08
N LEU A 325 -8.28 -21.09 20.47
CA LEU A 325 -9.25 -20.13 19.97
C LEU A 325 -8.94 -19.75 18.52
N PHE A 326 -7.73 -19.30 18.23
CA PHE A 326 -7.33 -18.77 16.92
C PHE A 326 -6.27 -19.65 16.23
N PRO A 327 -6.64 -20.86 15.75
CA PRO A 327 -5.71 -21.78 15.11
C PRO A 327 -5.26 -21.23 13.74
N GLY A 328 -4.31 -21.91 13.09
CA GLY A 328 -3.71 -21.45 11.84
C GLY A 328 -4.74 -21.21 10.75
N GLN A 329 -5.77 -22.06 10.70
CA GLN A 329 -6.91 -21.93 9.81
C GLN A 329 -7.65 -20.60 9.97
N PHE A 330 -7.90 -20.15 11.21
CA PHE A 330 -8.55 -18.87 11.48
C PHE A 330 -7.77 -17.70 10.87
N TRP A 331 -6.44 -17.70 11.03
CA TRP A 331 -5.58 -16.65 10.50
C TRP A 331 -5.43 -16.71 8.98
N MET A 332 -5.38 -17.91 8.39
CA MET A 332 -5.41 -18.10 6.94
C MET A 332 -6.71 -17.54 6.35
N ASP A 333 -7.85 -17.91 6.92
CA ASP A 333 -9.17 -17.45 6.48
C ASP A 333 -9.32 -15.92 6.64
N ALA A 334 -8.86 -15.35 7.77
CA ALA A 334 -8.81 -13.90 7.97
C ALA A 334 -7.92 -13.20 6.91
N GLY A 335 -6.75 -13.76 6.60
CA GLY A 335 -5.86 -13.26 5.57
C GLY A 335 -6.49 -13.28 4.18
N ILE A 336 -7.20 -14.36 3.83
CA ILE A 336 -7.94 -14.50 2.58
C ILE A 336 -9.06 -13.46 2.49
N VAL A 337 -9.82 -13.24 3.57
CA VAL A 337 -10.88 -12.23 3.60
C VAL A 337 -10.33 -10.82 3.48
N ILE A 338 -9.24 -10.49 4.19
CA ILE A 338 -8.56 -9.20 4.04
C ILE A 338 -8.12 -9.00 2.58
N GLY A 339 -7.42 -9.98 2.01
CA GLY A 339 -6.95 -9.94 0.63
C GLY A 339 -8.09 -9.75 -0.36
N SER A 340 -9.19 -10.48 -0.18
CA SER A 340 -10.37 -10.42 -1.04
C SER A 340 -11.08 -9.07 -0.97
N LEU A 341 -11.27 -8.52 0.23
CA LEU A 341 -11.90 -7.21 0.43
C LEU A 341 -11.07 -6.09 -0.21
N VAL A 342 -9.75 -6.10 0.03
CA VAL A 342 -8.82 -5.10 -0.53
C VAL A 342 -8.75 -5.21 -2.06
N LEU A 343 -8.67 -6.42 -2.59
CA LEU A 343 -8.65 -6.69 -4.03
C LEU A 343 -9.94 -6.22 -4.70
N LEU A 344 -11.10 -6.60 -4.16
CA LEU A 344 -12.41 -6.21 -4.70
C LEU A 344 -12.61 -4.69 -4.67
N ALA A 345 -12.34 -4.05 -3.52
CA ALA A 345 -12.47 -2.59 -3.39
C ALA A 345 -11.55 -1.84 -4.35
N SER A 346 -10.32 -2.36 -4.55
CA SER A 346 -9.35 -1.80 -5.49
C SER A 346 -9.80 -1.97 -6.95
N LEU A 347 -10.31 -3.14 -7.34
CA LEU A 347 -10.85 -3.38 -8.68
C LEU A 347 -12.05 -2.48 -8.97
N VAL A 348 -13.01 -2.39 -8.04
CA VAL A 348 -14.17 -1.50 -8.17
C VAL A 348 -13.71 -0.06 -8.33
N THR A 349 -12.76 0.39 -7.51
CA THR A 349 -12.20 1.75 -7.60
C THR A 349 -11.50 1.98 -8.93
N LEU A 350 -10.70 1.02 -9.41
CA LEU A 350 -10.01 1.09 -10.69
C LEU A 350 -11.00 1.24 -11.85
N VAL A 351 -12.07 0.43 -11.87
CA VAL A 351 -13.13 0.48 -12.89
C VAL A 351 -13.88 1.80 -12.85
N LEU A 352 -14.29 2.27 -11.66
CA LEU A 352 -15.03 3.52 -11.49
C LEU A 352 -14.19 4.76 -11.83
N THR A 353 -12.87 4.68 -11.64
CA THR A 353 -11.92 5.76 -11.92
C THR A 353 -11.26 5.63 -13.29
N TRP A 354 -11.61 4.58 -14.06
CA TRP A 354 -11.02 4.30 -15.36
C TRP A 354 -11.12 5.50 -16.31
N PRO A 355 -10.01 5.92 -16.94
CA PRO A 355 -9.97 7.17 -17.67
C PRO A 355 -10.56 7.01 -19.08
N THR A 356 -11.89 6.86 -19.18
CA THR A 356 -12.63 6.71 -20.45
C THR A 356 -12.66 7.97 -21.32
N ARG A 357 -12.55 7.78 -22.66
CA ARG A 357 -12.50 8.86 -23.68
C ARG A 357 -13.73 9.77 -23.68
N ARG A 358 -14.93 9.23 -23.38
CA ARG A 358 -16.18 9.98 -23.22
C ARG A 358 -16.15 10.99 -22.05
N ARG A 359 -15.33 10.73 -21.02
CA ARG A 359 -15.25 11.54 -19.79
C ARG A 359 -14.08 12.53 -19.76
N ARG A 360 -13.17 12.47 -20.74
CA ARG A 360 -12.05 13.42 -20.91
C ARG A 360 -12.44 14.71 -21.66
N GLY A 361 -13.73 14.94 -21.93
CA GLY A 361 -14.23 16.14 -22.65
C GLY A 361 -13.93 16.16 -24.15
N LEU A 362 -13.26 15.13 -24.69
CA LEU A 362 -12.90 15.04 -26.11
C LEU A 362 -14.12 14.92 -27.03
N GLY A 363 -15.26 14.40 -26.52
CA GLY A 363 -16.52 14.36 -27.27
C GLY A 363 -17.16 15.75 -27.46
N LYS A 364 -17.01 16.67 -26.48
CA LYS A 364 -17.49 18.06 -26.64
C LYS A 364 -16.57 18.87 -27.55
N LYS A 365 -15.26 18.59 -27.54
CA LYS A 365 -14.31 19.27 -28.43
C LYS A 365 -14.53 18.86 -29.88
N ALA A 366 -14.67 17.57 -30.17
CA ALA A 366 -15.00 17.08 -31.53
C ALA A 366 -16.34 17.61 -32.06
N ALA A 367 -17.39 17.67 -31.22
CA ALA A 367 -18.69 18.23 -31.60
C ALA A 367 -18.68 19.76 -31.78
N ALA A 368 -17.80 20.48 -31.07
CA ALA A 368 -17.61 21.92 -31.28
C ALA A 368 -16.79 22.21 -32.54
N THR A 369 -15.78 21.38 -32.86
CA THR A 369 -15.00 21.51 -34.10
C THR A 369 -15.83 21.18 -35.34
N SER A 370 -16.73 20.18 -35.27
CA SER A 370 -17.63 19.87 -36.39
C SER A 370 -18.66 20.98 -36.62
N LYS A 371 -19.21 21.57 -35.54
CA LYS A 371 -20.21 22.64 -35.64
C LYS A 371 -19.63 23.99 -36.11
N GLY A 372 -18.34 24.22 -35.89
CA GLY A 372 -17.60 25.38 -36.43
C GLY A 372 -17.22 25.24 -37.91
N ALA A 373 -16.98 24.01 -38.38
CA ALA A 373 -16.68 23.75 -39.80
C ALA A 373 -17.93 23.86 -40.70
N ASP A 374 -19.09 23.42 -40.21
CA ASP A 374 -20.36 23.53 -40.95
C ASP A 374 -20.90 24.96 -41.05
N THR A 375 -20.48 25.87 -40.14
CA THR A 375 -20.91 27.28 -40.17
C THR A 375 -20.08 28.15 -41.10
N ASP A 376 -18.86 27.75 -41.44
CA ASP A 376 -17.99 28.47 -42.39
C ASP A 376 -18.26 28.06 -43.86
N ALA A 377 -18.88 26.89 -44.08
CA ALA A 377 -19.24 26.39 -45.41
C ALA A 377 -20.61 26.90 -45.93
N GLY A 378 -21.41 27.58 -45.10
CA GLY A 378 -22.78 28.00 -45.44
C GLY A 378 -22.92 29.45 -45.94
N ALA A 379 -21.84 30.23 -46.00
CA ALA A 379 -21.86 31.63 -46.41
C ALA A 379 -21.36 31.81 -47.85
N GLY A 380 -22.06 31.24 -48.83
CA GLY A 380 -21.74 31.45 -50.25
C GLY A 380 -22.83 30.96 -51.19
N THR A 381 -23.48 31.91 -51.88
CA THR A 381 -24.41 31.77 -53.02
C THR A 381 -25.81 31.22 -52.66
N GLY A 382 -26.95 31.83 -53.01
CA GLY A 382 -27.27 32.82 -54.04
C GLY A 382 -28.34 32.25 -54.98
N ALA A 383 -29.62 32.58 -54.71
CA ALA A 383 -30.83 32.57 -55.55
C ALA A 383 -30.93 31.72 -56.85
N THR A 384 -32.06 31.02 -57.06
CA THR A 384 -33.10 31.31 -58.09
C THR A 384 -34.33 30.40 -57.96
N ALA A 385 -35.48 30.91 -58.41
CA ALA A 385 -36.86 30.42 -58.27
C ALA A 385 -37.31 29.35 -59.31
N GLY A 386 -38.50 28.76 -59.11
CA GLY A 386 -39.32 28.23 -60.21
C GLY A 386 -40.27 27.06 -59.89
N ASP A 387 -41.57 27.39 -59.80
CA ASP A 387 -42.78 26.63 -60.17
C ASP A 387 -43.25 25.32 -59.50
N ALA A 388 -44.53 25.36 -59.11
CA ALA A 388 -45.47 24.25 -58.91
C ALA A 388 -46.37 24.13 -60.17
N PRO A 389 -47.18 23.06 -60.41
CA PRO A 389 -48.46 22.91 -59.67
C PRO A 389 -49.04 21.46 -59.51
N ALA A 390 -50.07 21.37 -58.64
CA ALA A 390 -51.30 20.52 -58.67
C ALA A 390 -51.23 18.98 -58.69
N ALA A 391 -52.18 18.16 -58.23
CA ALA A 391 -53.36 18.17 -57.34
C ALA A 391 -53.90 16.70 -57.28
N ASP A 392 -54.99 16.46 -56.52
CA ASP A 392 -55.75 15.21 -56.26
C ASP A 392 -55.26 14.30 -55.11
N GLY A 393 -56.06 13.87 -54.13
CA GLY A 393 -57.48 14.06 -53.84
C GLY A 393 -57.99 12.97 -52.86
N THR A 394 -58.74 13.38 -51.82
CA THR A 394 -59.85 12.65 -51.10
C THR A 394 -59.56 11.30 -50.40
N ALA A 395 -60.14 10.86 -49.27
CA ALA A 395 -61.25 11.25 -48.39
C ALA A 395 -61.01 10.58 -47.00
N GLY A 396 -61.42 11.17 -45.87
CA GLY A 396 -62.61 10.79 -45.06
C GLY A 396 -62.30 9.64 -44.07
N SER A 397 -62.65 9.61 -42.79
CA SER A 397 -63.66 10.30 -41.97
C SER A 397 -63.39 9.99 -40.47
N ASP A 398 -63.65 10.94 -39.56
CA ASP A 398 -64.53 10.88 -38.38
C ASP A 398 -64.60 9.57 -37.54
N ALA A 399 -64.71 9.52 -36.22
CA ALA A 399 -64.96 10.47 -35.13
C ALA A 399 -64.82 9.74 -33.76
N GLU A 400 -64.76 10.55 -32.67
CA GLU A 400 -65.29 10.33 -31.30
C GLU A 400 -64.98 9.03 -30.51
N GLY A 401 -64.85 9.01 -29.19
CA GLY A 401 -65.02 9.96 -28.10
C GLY A 401 -64.55 9.26 -26.81
N ALA A 402 -63.81 9.93 -25.94
CA ALA A 402 -64.31 10.49 -24.67
C ALA A 402 -64.74 9.47 -23.59
N ALA A 403 -63.85 9.33 -22.59
CA ALA A 403 -64.08 9.53 -21.14
C ALA A 403 -64.89 8.53 -20.29
N ARG A 404 -64.54 8.57 -18.99
CA ARG A 404 -65.16 8.01 -17.74
C ARG A 404 -64.50 6.72 -17.24
N THR A 405 -64.20 6.50 -15.96
CA THR A 405 -64.44 7.24 -14.70
C THR A 405 -63.59 6.62 -13.58
N ARG A 406 -63.21 7.43 -12.58
CA ARG A 406 -62.79 6.98 -11.24
C ARG A 406 -63.95 6.33 -10.48
N HIS A 407 -63.69 5.32 -9.66
CA HIS A 407 -64.18 5.26 -8.28
C HIS A 407 -63.40 4.25 -7.41
N THR A 408 -63.21 4.69 -6.18
CA THR A 408 -62.69 4.10 -4.93
C THR A 408 -63.23 2.73 -4.53
N VAL A 409 -62.39 1.88 -3.91
CA VAL A 409 -62.39 1.51 -2.46
C VAL A 409 -60.95 1.26 -2.04
#